data_AF-A0A3M6TKP5-F1
#
_entry.id   AF-A0A3M6TKP5-F1
#
_cell.length_a   1.000
_cell.length_b   1.000
_cell.length_c   1.000
_cell.angle_alpha   90.00
_cell.angle_beta   90.00
_cell.angle_gamma   90.00
#
_symmetry.space_group_name_H-M   'P 1'
#
loop_
_entity.id
_entity.type
_entity.pdbx_description
1 polymer ?
#
loop_
_entity_poly.entity_id
_entity_poly.type
_entity_poly.pdbx_seq_one_letter_code
_entity_poly.pdbx_strand_id
1 'polypeptide(L)'
;MGSTISTVGEKRKHSECEDEEGGQTEDDRVVDVVKRKKLKGTCDYIYQTLFLDCEGTDVTIEALGKEWKLHRIYLCQSKYFQSMFNGSWKESNENHVTLEIPDENIDIEALNTAFGSLYCDEVSITPVTVVPLLAAANLLQLEGLCQQCSEAMIETINKSTVCAYYAAATQYCEAELQTKCVEWLERRLTSETSVSLLKDISIELMTQLVNSQGLFVMQIEVDVYNLLKVWVYTQLFPDCKGSWKDIREQSNTYFSLRPSDLNCFLDTDEGKVFVPAFRAIRLHHVVNDLRSIHLLDKDRIIPQDWMHPVYKKQWTSMLAMSQSRDPGPLADEFGGSALRCGRILERSSSYCWRWTGFSYGIDIIMTYSPKTKQLSLRRNTYTHPVSGAVCLHQQRNLVVRVAAAAFDVKGCTSYYKCSGLLDMTLDPDEEKVVLQLDRSVVFPLSVSVHMALVSTEHVMMTQRHSREDQ
;
A
#
# COMPACT_ATOMS: atom_id res chain seq x y z
N MET A 1 -9.60 -71.43 -16.68
CA MET A 1 -11.07 -71.54 -16.48
C MET A 1 -11.57 -70.25 -15.86
N GLY A 2 -12.65 -69.67 -16.38
CA GLY A 2 -13.38 -68.50 -15.84
C GLY A 2 -12.75 -67.15 -16.23
N SER A 3 -13.13 -66.51 -17.35
CA SER A 3 -14.32 -65.66 -17.58
C SER A 3 -14.20 -64.27 -16.95
N THR A 4 -14.00 -63.25 -17.79
CA THR A 4 -13.96 -61.83 -17.44
C THR A 4 -15.12 -61.12 -18.16
N ILE A 5 -16.05 -60.55 -17.39
CA ILE A 5 -17.11 -59.67 -17.86
C ILE A 5 -16.72 -58.24 -17.55
N SER A 6 -16.86 -57.38 -18.55
CA SER A 6 -16.66 -55.93 -18.54
C SER A 6 -17.96 -55.20 -18.17
N THR A 7 -17.86 -54.18 -17.32
CA THR A 7 -18.90 -53.15 -17.15
C THR A 7 -18.26 -51.76 -17.16
N VAL A 8 -18.89 -50.90 -17.95
CA VAL A 8 -18.54 -49.52 -18.32
C VAL A 8 -18.89 -48.55 -17.20
N GLY A 9 -18.02 -47.58 -16.94
CA GLY A 9 -18.30 -46.40 -16.10
C GLY A 9 -18.03 -45.13 -16.90
N GLU A 10 -19.07 -44.33 -17.11
CA GLU A 10 -19.08 -43.05 -17.82
C GLU A 10 -18.31 -41.96 -17.07
N LYS A 11 -17.44 -41.23 -17.79
CA LYS A 11 -16.87 -39.94 -17.37
C LYS A 11 -17.46 -38.83 -18.24
N ARG A 12 -18.07 -37.84 -17.60
CA ARG A 12 -18.62 -36.62 -18.22
C ARG A 12 -17.50 -35.72 -18.74
N LYS A 13 -17.65 -35.29 -19.99
CA LYS A 13 -16.75 -34.40 -20.75
C LYS A 13 -17.07 -32.93 -20.48
N HIS A 14 -15.98 -32.18 -20.31
CA HIS A 14 -15.84 -30.72 -20.33
C HIS A 14 -16.18 -30.17 -21.73
N SER A 15 -16.89 -29.03 -21.83
CA SER A 15 -17.17 -28.37 -23.11
C SER A 15 -16.26 -27.17 -23.31
N GLU A 16 -15.45 -27.22 -24.35
CA GLU A 16 -14.74 -26.07 -24.93
C GLU A 16 -15.58 -25.48 -26.07
N CYS A 17 -15.59 -24.15 -26.15
CA CYS A 17 -16.21 -23.37 -27.21
C CYS A 17 -15.22 -23.23 -28.38
N GLU A 18 -15.67 -23.51 -29.60
CA GLU A 18 -15.01 -23.09 -30.83
C GLU A 18 -15.99 -22.24 -31.64
N ASP A 19 -15.52 -21.05 -32.01
CA ASP A 19 -16.15 -20.11 -32.93
C ASP A 19 -15.91 -20.58 -34.39
N GLU A 20 -16.95 -20.58 -35.23
CA GLU A 20 -16.79 -20.43 -36.68
C GLU A 20 -17.89 -19.54 -37.28
N GLU A 21 -17.46 -18.53 -38.03
CA GLU A 21 -18.28 -17.68 -38.90
C GLU A 21 -18.59 -18.40 -40.22
N GLY A 22 -19.82 -18.26 -40.73
CA GLY A 22 -20.09 -18.42 -42.17
C GLY A 22 -21.53 -18.73 -42.58
N GLY A 23 -22.16 -17.79 -43.30
CA GLY A 23 -23.10 -18.08 -44.40
C GLY A 23 -24.61 -18.04 -44.13
N GLN A 24 -25.27 -17.00 -44.67
CA GLN A 24 -26.74 -16.93 -44.82
C GLN A 24 -27.23 -17.80 -45.98
N THR A 25 -28.32 -18.56 -45.78
CA THR A 25 -29.46 -18.65 -46.74
C THR A 25 -30.72 -19.16 -46.01
N GLU A 26 -31.84 -18.55 -46.35
CA GLU A 26 -33.19 -18.67 -45.79
C GLU A 26 -33.84 -20.05 -46.02
N ASP A 27 -34.43 -20.65 -44.98
CA ASP A 27 -35.73 -21.33 -45.08
C ASP A 27 -36.45 -21.28 -43.73
N ASP A 28 -37.59 -20.61 -43.72
CA ASP A 28 -38.39 -20.27 -42.56
C ASP A 28 -39.26 -21.47 -42.15
N ARG A 29 -38.86 -22.16 -41.07
CA ARG A 29 -39.78 -22.97 -40.27
C ARG A 29 -39.62 -22.57 -38.80
N VAL A 30 -40.48 -21.64 -38.40
CA VAL A 30 -40.75 -21.27 -37.01
C VAL A 30 -41.18 -22.53 -36.25
N VAL A 31 -40.22 -23.20 -35.61
CA VAL A 31 -40.49 -24.08 -34.49
C VAL A 31 -40.32 -23.20 -33.26
N ASP A 32 -41.42 -22.90 -32.57
CA ASP A 32 -41.38 -22.25 -31.27
C ASP A 32 -40.44 -23.03 -30.35
N VAL A 33 -39.20 -22.55 -30.22
CA VAL A 33 -38.32 -22.96 -29.14
C VAL A 33 -38.97 -22.39 -27.89
N VAL A 34 -39.75 -23.24 -27.22
CA VAL A 34 -40.22 -23.00 -25.87
C VAL A 34 -38.98 -22.57 -25.08
N LYS A 35 -38.88 -21.26 -24.79
CA LYS A 35 -37.86 -20.72 -23.91
C LYS A 35 -38.03 -21.48 -22.60
N ARG A 36 -37.17 -22.47 -22.36
CA ARG A 36 -37.06 -23.12 -21.05
C ARG A 36 -36.78 -21.98 -20.09
N LYS A 37 -37.81 -21.57 -19.32
CA LYS A 37 -37.62 -20.71 -18.16
C LYS A 37 -36.52 -21.39 -17.36
N LYS A 38 -35.36 -20.73 -17.21
CA LYS A 38 -34.39 -21.13 -16.18
C LYS A 38 -35.21 -21.25 -14.91
N LEU A 39 -35.29 -22.45 -14.33
CA LEU A 39 -35.89 -22.61 -13.02
C LEU A 39 -35.10 -21.68 -12.11
N LYS A 40 -35.77 -20.67 -11.55
CA LYS A 40 -35.22 -19.83 -10.49
C LYS A 40 -34.68 -20.76 -9.40
N GLY A 41 -33.47 -20.50 -8.92
CA GLY A 41 -32.92 -21.28 -7.82
C GLY A 41 -33.82 -21.15 -6.58
N THR A 42 -33.74 -22.12 -5.66
CA THR A 42 -34.49 -22.04 -4.40
C THR A 42 -34.16 -20.75 -3.63
N CYS A 43 -32.91 -20.28 -3.68
CA CYS A 43 -32.48 -19.01 -3.09
C CYS A 43 -33.17 -17.80 -3.76
N ASP A 44 -33.25 -17.75 -5.09
CA ASP A 44 -33.95 -16.68 -5.82
C ASP A 44 -35.42 -16.60 -5.45
N TYR A 45 -36.05 -17.77 -5.24
CA TYR A 45 -37.44 -17.85 -4.81
C TYR A 45 -37.61 -17.35 -3.38
N ILE A 46 -36.76 -17.79 -2.45
CA ILE A 46 -36.75 -17.34 -1.05
C ILE A 46 -36.57 -15.82 -0.98
N TYR A 47 -35.57 -15.29 -1.68
CA TYR A 47 -35.28 -13.86 -1.70
C TYR A 47 -36.45 -13.04 -2.26
N GLN A 48 -37.02 -13.49 -3.38
CA GLN A 48 -38.19 -12.81 -3.96
C GLN A 48 -39.39 -12.85 -3.02
N THR A 49 -39.81 -14.04 -2.59
CA THR A 49 -41.09 -14.21 -1.89
C THR A 49 -41.01 -13.73 -0.44
N LEU A 50 -39.92 -14.01 0.27
CA LEU A 50 -39.81 -13.67 1.70
C LEU A 50 -39.27 -12.26 1.90
N PHE A 51 -38.19 -11.87 1.22
CA PHE A 51 -37.56 -10.57 1.45
C PHE A 51 -38.20 -9.43 0.65
N LEU A 52 -38.43 -9.61 -0.66
CA LEU A 52 -39.00 -8.54 -1.50
C LEU A 52 -40.53 -8.44 -1.36
N ASP A 53 -41.25 -9.56 -1.45
CA ASP A 53 -42.71 -9.58 -1.41
C ASP A 53 -43.26 -9.53 0.04
N CYS A 54 -42.37 -9.66 1.04
CA CYS A 54 -42.68 -9.58 2.48
C CYS A 54 -43.70 -10.62 2.97
N GLU A 55 -43.81 -11.77 2.30
CA GLU A 55 -44.77 -12.82 2.67
C GLU A 55 -44.37 -13.50 3.98
N GLY A 56 -45.30 -13.56 4.95
CA GLY A 56 -45.09 -14.32 6.20
C GLY A 56 -44.22 -13.63 7.26
N THR A 57 -43.95 -12.34 7.11
CA THR A 57 -43.12 -11.55 8.04
C THR A 57 -43.70 -11.50 9.46
N ASP A 58 -42.83 -11.65 10.47
CA ASP A 58 -43.18 -11.73 11.89
C ASP A 58 -42.54 -10.62 12.75
N VAL A 59 -41.73 -9.76 12.13
CA VAL A 59 -41.11 -8.60 12.79
C VAL A 59 -40.90 -7.45 11.79
N THR A 60 -41.07 -6.22 12.26
CA THR A 60 -40.72 -5.00 11.54
C THR A 60 -39.52 -4.34 12.21
N ILE A 61 -38.48 -4.06 11.44
CA ILE A 61 -37.30 -3.31 11.88
C ILE A 61 -37.39 -1.90 11.30
N GLU A 62 -37.29 -0.88 12.13
CA GLU A 62 -37.27 0.52 11.73
C GLU A 62 -35.89 1.11 11.97
N ALA A 63 -35.28 1.73 10.95
CA ALA A 63 -33.99 2.41 11.07
C ALA A 63 -33.91 3.53 10.03
N LEU A 64 -33.28 4.66 10.37
CA LEU A 64 -33.13 5.81 9.47
C LEU A 64 -34.46 6.28 8.84
N GLY A 65 -35.58 6.15 9.58
CA GLY A 65 -36.92 6.50 9.12
C GLY A 65 -37.51 5.58 8.05
N LYS A 66 -36.92 4.40 7.80
CA LYS A 66 -37.45 3.36 6.93
C LYS A 66 -37.81 2.11 7.74
N GLU A 67 -38.88 1.44 7.33
CA GLU A 67 -39.32 0.16 7.88
C GLU A 67 -38.98 -1.00 6.94
N TRP A 68 -38.52 -2.11 7.51
CA TRP A 68 -38.29 -3.39 6.83
C TRP A 68 -39.13 -4.48 7.51
N LYS A 69 -39.99 -5.14 6.74
CA LYS A 69 -40.74 -6.31 7.20
C LYS A 69 -39.89 -7.56 6.98
N LEU A 70 -39.52 -8.24 8.05
CA LEU A 70 -38.51 -9.29 8.05
C LEU A 70 -39.00 -10.50 8.85
N HIS A 71 -38.14 -11.52 8.94
CA HIS A 71 -38.40 -12.79 9.59
C HIS A 71 -37.37 -13.03 10.69
N ARG A 72 -37.82 -13.26 11.93
CA ARG A 72 -36.96 -13.53 13.09
C ARG A 72 -36.01 -14.69 12.83
N ILE A 73 -36.47 -15.75 12.16
CA ILE A 73 -35.66 -16.93 11.84
C ILE A 73 -34.44 -16.59 10.98
N TYR A 74 -34.58 -15.67 10.02
CA TYR A 74 -33.48 -15.23 9.17
C TYR A 74 -32.58 -14.20 9.87
N LEU A 75 -33.18 -13.28 10.64
CA LEU A 75 -32.43 -12.29 11.43
C LEU A 75 -31.53 -12.95 12.48
N CYS A 76 -31.99 -14.01 13.15
CA CYS A 76 -31.21 -14.73 14.16
C CYS A 76 -29.92 -15.42 13.64
N GLN A 77 -29.65 -15.41 12.34
CA GLN A 77 -28.34 -15.78 11.79
C GLN A 77 -27.26 -14.74 12.17
N SER A 78 -27.66 -13.49 12.38
CA SER A 78 -26.81 -12.45 12.97
C SER A 78 -26.76 -12.59 14.49
N LYS A 79 -25.56 -12.55 15.06
CA LYS A 79 -25.35 -12.56 16.52
C LYS A 79 -26.00 -11.35 17.22
N TYR A 80 -26.08 -10.21 16.52
CA TYR A 80 -26.76 -9.00 16.99
C TYR A 80 -28.25 -9.27 17.26
N PHE A 81 -28.97 -9.76 16.26
CA PHE A 81 -30.40 -10.07 16.40
C PHE A 81 -30.66 -11.31 17.25
N GLN A 82 -29.77 -12.30 17.21
CA GLN A 82 -29.87 -13.46 18.11
C GLN A 82 -29.87 -13.01 19.57
N SER A 83 -28.99 -12.07 19.94
CA SER A 83 -28.90 -11.52 21.30
C SER A 83 -30.13 -10.69 21.67
N MET A 84 -30.67 -9.93 20.71
CA MET A 84 -31.87 -9.10 20.88
C MET A 84 -33.15 -9.94 21.08
N PHE A 85 -33.32 -11.00 20.29
CA PHE A 85 -34.55 -11.80 20.29
C PHE A 85 -34.54 -12.95 21.29
N ASN A 86 -33.38 -13.52 21.64
CA ASN A 86 -33.30 -14.69 22.52
C ASN A 86 -32.89 -14.33 23.97
N GLY A 87 -33.29 -13.16 24.46
CA GLY A 87 -32.91 -12.66 25.79
C GLY A 87 -34.10 -12.31 26.68
N SER A 88 -33.81 -11.57 27.75
CA SER A 88 -34.83 -10.93 28.61
C SER A 88 -35.05 -9.46 28.23
N TRP A 89 -34.77 -9.12 26.98
CA TRP A 89 -34.91 -7.77 26.45
C TRP A 89 -36.36 -7.48 26.09
N LYS A 90 -36.73 -6.20 26.03
CA LYS A 90 -38.10 -5.77 25.72
C LYS A 90 -38.49 -6.24 24.30
N GLU A 91 -37.54 -6.13 23.39
CA GLU A 91 -37.60 -6.45 21.97
C GLU A 91 -37.85 -7.95 21.70
N SER A 92 -37.55 -8.81 22.68
CA SER A 92 -37.75 -10.25 22.54
C SER A 92 -39.22 -10.61 22.26
N ASN A 93 -40.18 -9.81 22.76
CA ASN A 93 -41.63 -9.98 22.54
C ASN A 93 -42.27 -8.91 21.63
N GLU A 94 -41.50 -7.99 21.06
CA GLU A 94 -42.03 -6.92 20.21
C GLU A 94 -42.01 -7.27 18.72
N ASN A 95 -43.10 -6.96 18.02
CA ASN A 95 -43.19 -7.20 16.57
C ASN A 95 -42.74 -5.97 15.75
N HIS A 96 -42.36 -4.88 16.43
CA HIS A 96 -41.79 -3.66 15.85
C HIS A 96 -40.60 -3.23 16.69
N VAL A 97 -39.42 -3.12 16.09
CA VAL A 97 -38.17 -2.75 16.76
C VAL A 97 -37.51 -1.61 16.02
N THR A 98 -37.20 -0.53 16.74
CA THR A 98 -36.48 0.61 16.19
C THR A 98 -34.99 0.49 16.51
N LEU A 99 -34.13 0.52 15.49
CA LEU A 99 -32.68 0.50 15.63
C LEU A 99 -32.12 1.92 15.56
N GLU A 100 -31.27 2.24 16.54
CA GLU A 100 -30.43 3.43 16.48
C GLU A 100 -29.18 3.14 15.64
N ILE A 101 -28.91 4.00 14.67
CA ILE A 101 -27.76 3.89 13.75
C ILE A 101 -26.82 5.05 14.02
N PRO A 102 -25.82 4.88 14.93
CA PRO A 102 -24.90 5.96 15.29
C PRO A 102 -23.78 6.17 14.25
N ASP A 103 -23.53 5.19 13.38
CA ASP A 103 -22.48 5.28 12.36
C ASP A 103 -23.01 5.99 11.11
N GLU A 104 -22.46 7.17 10.84
CA GLU A 104 -22.88 8.02 9.71
C GLU A 104 -22.56 7.41 8.33
N ASN A 105 -21.69 6.40 8.26
CA ASN A 105 -21.41 5.70 7.01
C ASN A 105 -22.54 4.73 6.61
N ILE A 106 -23.45 4.39 7.54
CA ILE A 106 -24.53 3.44 7.28
C ILE A 106 -25.70 4.18 6.64
N ASP A 107 -26.03 3.78 5.41
CA ASP A 107 -27.20 4.27 4.70
C ASP A 107 -28.32 3.21 4.57
N ILE A 108 -29.46 3.65 4.04
CA ILE A 108 -30.64 2.81 3.83
C ILE A 108 -30.36 1.65 2.86
N GLU A 109 -29.52 1.85 1.85
CA GLU A 109 -29.23 0.85 0.82
C GLU A 109 -28.32 -0.25 1.38
N ALA A 110 -27.34 0.13 2.19
CA ALA A 110 -26.45 -0.76 2.92
C ALA A 110 -27.23 -1.66 3.88
N LEU A 111 -28.12 -1.08 4.71
CA LEU A 111 -29.00 -1.87 5.59
C LEU A 111 -29.91 -2.80 4.80
N ASN A 112 -30.49 -2.33 3.71
CA ASN A 112 -31.33 -3.16 2.85
C ASN A 112 -30.54 -4.35 2.26
N THR A 113 -29.32 -4.10 1.82
CA THR A 113 -28.44 -5.14 1.27
C THR A 113 -27.99 -6.13 2.35
N ALA A 114 -27.63 -5.65 3.54
CA ALA A 114 -27.26 -6.47 4.68
C ALA A 114 -28.43 -7.33 5.21
N PHE A 115 -29.66 -6.81 5.22
CA PHE A 115 -30.84 -7.63 5.52
C PHE A 115 -31.12 -8.64 4.41
N GLY A 116 -30.97 -8.23 3.15
CA GLY A 116 -31.15 -9.12 2.00
C GLY A 116 -30.16 -10.28 1.98
N SER A 117 -28.91 -10.05 2.42
CA SER A 117 -27.87 -11.08 2.46
C SER A 117 -28.19 -12.23 3.43
N LEU A 118 -29.10 -12.02 4.38
CA LEU A 118 -29.58 -13.08 5.27
C LEU A 118 -30.50 -14.09 4.54
N TYR A 119 -31.11 -13.69 3.43
CA TYR A 119 -32.01 -14.52 2.63
C TYR A 119 -31.34 -15.10 1.38
N CYS A 120 -30.25 -14.48 0.92
CA CYS A 120 -29.50 -14.92 -0.25
C CYS A 120 -28.01 -14.56 -0.09
N ASP A 121 -27.13 -15.56 -0.24
CA ASP A 121 -25.68 -15.36 -0.13
C ASP A 121 -25.08 -14.60 -1.33
N GLU A 122 -25.81 -14.47 -2.45
CA GLU A 122 -25.35 -13.71 -3.61
C GLU A 122 -25.59 -12.20 -3.42
N VAL A 123 -24.54 -11.48 -3.02
CA VAL A 123 -24.55 -10.02 -2.84
C VAL A 123 -23.69 -9.35 -3.91
N SER A 124 -24.26 -8.37 -4.61
CA SER A 124 -23.53 -7.55 -5.57
C SER A 124 -22.79 -6.42 -4.85
N ILE A 125 -21.49 -6.58 -4.63
CA ILE A 125 -20.65 -5.58 -3.96
C ILE A 125 -19.93 -4.71 -5.00
N THR A 126 -20.00 -3.38 -4.85
CA THR A 126 -19.33 -2.43 -5.74
C THR A 126 -18.44 -1.47 -4.96
N PRO A 127 -17.38 -0.89 -5.56
CA PRO A 127 -16.51 0.06 -4.87
C PRO A 127 -17.22 1.29 -4.28
N VAL A 128 -18.38 1.66 -4.82
CA VAL A 128 -19.18 2.81 -4.35
C VAL A 128 -19.99 2.43 -3.11
N THR A 129 -20.51 1.21 -3.05
CA THR A 129 -21.44 0.76 -1.99
C THR A 129 -20.76 -0.02 -0.87
N VAL A 130 -19.50 -0.46 -1.08
CA VAL A 130 -18.83 -1.41 -0.18
C VAL A 130 -18.50 -0.85 1.20
N VAL A 131 -18.21 0.45 1.32
CA VAL A 131 -17.90 1.07 2.64
C VAL A 131 -19.15 1.17 3.53
N PRO A 132 -20.29 1.73 3.06
CA PRO A 132 -21.55 1.66 3.79
C PRO A 132 -21.99 0.24 4.12
N LEU A 133 -21.81 -0.70 3.19
CA LEU A 133 -22.17 -2.10 3.38
C LEU A 133 -21.32 -2.77 4.47
N LEU A 134 -20.00 -2.53 4.49
CA LEU A 134 -19.13 -3.02 5.55
C LEU A 134 -19.53 -2.46 6.91
N ALA A 135 -19.88 -1.17 6.97
CA ALA A 135 -20.36 -0.53 8.19
C ALA A 135 -21.64 -1.21 8.73
N ALA A 136 -22.62 -1.44 7.86
CA ALA A 136 -23.86 -2.12 8.20
C ALA A 136 -23.62 -3.58 8.61
N ALA A 137 -22.79 -4.30 7.88
CA ALA A 137 -22.42 -5.69 8.18
C ALA A 137 -21.74 -5.81 9.55
N ASN A 138 -20.83 -4.87 9.87
CA ASN A 138 -20.13 -4.83 11.15
C ASN A 138 -21.10 -4.53 12.31
N LEU A 139 -21.99 -3.53 12.17
CA LEU A 139 -23.02 -3.22 13.16
C LEU A 139 -23.91 -4.45 13.44
N LEU A 140 -24.36 -5.11 12.38
CA LEU A 140 -25.23 -6.28 12.45
C LEU A 140 -24.47 -7.59 12.71
N GLN A 141 -23.15 -7.54 12.96
CA GLN A 141 -22.30 -8.71 13.23
C GLN A 141 -22.43 -9.82 12.17
N LEU A 142 -22.46 -9.44 10.90
CA LEU A 142 -22.52 -10.34 9.74
C LEU A 142 -21.10 -10.66 9.24
N GLU A 143 -20.36 -11.49 9.98
CA GLU A 143 -18.94 -11.80 9.72
C GLU A 143 -18.67 -12.25 8.27
N GLY A 144 -19.54 -13.09 7.70
CA GLY A 144 -19.41 -13.55 6.31
C GLY A 144 -19.55 -12.41 5.28
N LEU A 145 -20.41 -11.42 5.55
CA LEU A 145 -20.58 -10.25 4.69
C LEU A 145 -19.43 -9.26 4.87
N CYS A 146 -18.90 -9.09 6.09
CA CYS A 146 -17.68 -8.31 6.33
C CYS A 146 -16.51 -8.88 5.51
N GLN A 147 -16.31 -10.20 5.54
CA GLN A 147 -15.26 -10.87 4.77
C GLN A 147 -15.42 -10.64 3.26
N GLN A 148 -16.63 -10.80 2.71
CA GLN A 148 -16.90 -10.54 1.29
C GLN A 148 -16.63 -9.06 0.92
N CYS A 149 -16.99 -8.12 1.79
CA CYS A 149 -16.68 -6.70 1.58
C CYS A 149 -15.17 -6.46 1.59
N SER A 150 -14.45 -7.05 2.56
CA SER A 150 -12.99 -6.95 2.70
C SER A 150 -12.27 -7.49 1.45
N GLU A 151 -12.68 -8.65 0.95
CA GLU A 151 -12.16 -9.26 -0.29
C GLU A 151 -12.41 -8.37 -1.51
N ALA A 152 -13.64 -7.88 -1.69
CA ALA A 152 -13.99 -6.98 -2.79
C ALA A 152 -13.21 -5.66 -2.71
N MET A 153 -13.00 -5.12 -1.51
CA MET A 153 -12.16 -3.93 -1.30
C MET A 153 -10.70 -4.21 -1.68
N ILE A 154 -10.11 -5.34 -1.26
CA ILE A 154 -8.73 -5.72 -1.60
C ILE A 154 -8.54 -5.85 -3.13
N GLU A 155 -9.49 -6.45 -3.83
CA GLU A 155 -9.42 -6.62 -5.30
C GLU A 155 -9.57 -5.31 -6.08
N THR A 156 -10.12 -4.27 -5.44
CA THR A 156 -10.45 -2.99 -6.08
C THR A 156 -9.65 -1.80 -5.53
N ILE A 157 -8.56 -2.04 -4.78
CA ILE A 157 -7.67 -0.98 -4.29
C ILE A 157 -7.05 -0.23 -5.46
N ASN A 158 -7.26 1.08 -5.49
CA ASN A 158 -6.65 1.99 -6.46
C ASN A 158 -6.52 3.40 -5.86
N LYS A 159 -5.98 4.34 -6.65
CA LYS A 159 -5.70 5.72 -6.20
C LYS A 159 -6.91 6.51 -5.68
N SER A 160 -8.14 6.15 -6.06
CA SER A 160 -9.36 6.82 -5.59
C SER A 160 -10.06 6.08 -4.45
N THR A 161 -9.73 4.81 -4.22
CA THR A 161 -10.38 3.99 -3.17
C THR A 161 -9.48 3.77 -1.95
N VAL A 162 -8.15 3.76 -2.12
CA VAL A 162 -7.21 3.30 -1.10
C VAL A 162 -7.31 4.05 0.23
N CYS A 163 -7.52 5.37 0.23
CA CYS A 163 -7.63 6.15 1.46
C CYS A 163 -8.97 5.88 2.18
N ALA A 164 -10.07 5.81 1.42
CA ALA A 164 -11.38 5.47 1.98
C ALA A 164 -11.40 4.04 2.54
N TYR A 165 -10.80 3.08 1.84
CA TYR A 165 -10.68 1.70 2.29
C TYR A 165 -9.77 1.58 3.52
N TYR A 166 -8.66 2.32 3.59
CA TYR A 166 -7.81 2.35 4.78
C TYR A 166 -8.55 2.93 6.00
N ALA A 167 -9.32 4.01 5.81
CA ALA A 167 -10.13 4.61 6.87
C ALA A 167 -11.20 3.63 7.36
N ALA A 168 -11.95 3.00 6.44
CA ALA A 168 -12.93 1.96 6.76
C ALA A 168 -12.27 0.76 7.48
N ALA A 169 -11.13 0.28 6.99
CA ALA A 169 -10.42 -0.84 7.61
C ALA A 169 -9.97 -0.52 9.04
N THR A 170 -9.58 0.73 9.28
CA THR A 170 -9.19 1.20 10.63
C THR A 170 -10.41 1.32 11.54
N GLN A 171 -11.53 1.87 11.04
CA GLN A 171 -12.78 2.05 11.80
C GLN A 171 -13.43 0.71 12.17
N TYR A 172 -13.46 -0.25 11.23
CA TYR A 172 -14.11 -1.55 11.39
C TYR A 172 -13.15 -2.68 11.77
N CYS A 173 -11.89 -2.38 12.10
CA CYS A 173 -10.88 -3.34 12.55
C CYS A 173 -10.54 -4.47 11.55
N GLU A 174 -10.60 -4.18 10.25
CA GLU A 174 -10.24 -5.10 9.16
C GLU A 174 -8.72 -5.08 8.90
N ALA A 175 -7.95 -5.82 9.70
CA ALA A 175 -6.48 -5.76 9.71
C ALA A 175 -5.81 -6.15 8.38
N GLU A 176 -6.37 -7.14 7.66
CA GLU A 176 -5.83 -7.56 6.36
C GLU A 176 -6.00 -6.46 5.31
N LEU A 177 -7.21 -5.91 5.19
CA LEU A 177 -7.48 -4.80 4.28
C LEU A 177 -6.59 -3.59 4.60
N GLN A 178 -6.44 -3.23 5.88
CA GLN A 178 -5.57 -2.15 6.31
C GLN A 178 -4.13 -2.38 5.83
N THR A 179 -3.61 -3.61 6.00
CA THR A 179 -2.27 -4.00 5.55
C THR A 179 -2.14 -3.87 4.03
N LYS A 180 -3.14 -4.33 3.26
CA LYS A 180 -3.13 -4.22 1.79
C LYS A 180 -3.19 -2.78 1.29
N CYS A 181 -3.94 -1.90 1.94
CA CYS A 181 -3.96 -0.48 1.62
C CYS A 181 -2.59 0.18 1.86
N VAL A 182 -1.94 -0.13 2.99
CA VAL A 182 -0.60 0.37 3.32
C VAL A 182 0.43 -0.14 2.31
N GLU A 183 0.44 -1.45 2.02
CA GLU A 183 1.34 -2.03 1.01
C GLU A 183 1.16 -1.38 -0.37
N TRP A 184 -0.08 -1.08 -0.76
CA TRP A 184 -0.37 -0.41 -2.02
C TRP A 184 0.24 1.00 -2.05
N LEU A 185 0.03 1.78 -0.99
CA LEU A 185 0.56 3.14 -0.86
C LEU A 185 2.08 3.15 -0.79
N GLU A 186 2.68 2.27 0.02
CA GLU A 186 4.14 2.16 0.14
C GLU A 186 4.83 1.98 -1.20
N ARG A 187 4.25 1.19 -2.11
CA ARG A 187 4.90 0.84 -3.37
C ARG A 187 4.66 1.88 -4.48
N ARG A 188 3.66 2.75 -4.35
CA ARG A 188 3.21 3.66 -5.43
C ARG A 188 3.19 5.14 -5.09
N LEU A 189 3.24 5.49 -3.81
CA LEU A 189 3.12 6.88 -3.35
C LEU A 189 4.15 7.80 -4.01
N THR A 190 5.38 7.34 -4.27
CA THR A 190 6.45 8.15 -4.88
C THR A 190 6.54 8.07 -6.40
N SER A 191 5.92 7.08 -7.04
CA SER A 191 5.96 6.87 -8.50
C SER A 191 4.73 7.40 -9.21
N GLU A 192 3.55 7.29 -8.60
CA GLU A 192 2.25 7.57 -9.21
C GLU A 192 1.39 8.50 -8.35
N THR A 193 2.01 9.53 -7.78
CA THR A 193 1.30 10.51 -6.96
C THR A 193 0.33 11.36 -7.78
N SER A 194 -0.87 11.60 -7.25
CA SER A 194 -1.80 12.61 -7.74
C SER A 194 -2.17 13.59 -6.64
N VAL A 195 -2.60 14.80 -7.05
CA VAL A 195 -3.08 15.82 -6.11
C VAL A 195 -4.30 15.34 -5.34
N SER A 196 -5.20 14.59 -5.98
CA SER A 196 -6.36 13.98 -5.31
C SER A 196 -5.95 13.01 -4.21
N LEU A 197 -5.04 12.08 -4.52
CA LEU A 197 -4.54 11.10 -3.56
C LEU A 197 -3.89 11.78 -2.36
N LEU A 198 -3.10 12.85 -2.57
CA LEU A 198 -2.47 13.57 -1.46
C LEU A 198 -3.46 14.26 -0.54
N LYS A 199 -4.56 14.80 -1.08
CA LYS A 199 -5.62 15.42 -0.25
C LYS A 199 -6.27 14.40 0.67
N ASP A 200 -6.44 13.18 0.18
CA ASP A 200 -7.15 12.11 0.90
C ASP A 200 -6.27 11.40 1.95
N ILE A 201 -4.94 11.59 1.94
CA ILE A 201 -4.04 10.96 2.91
C ILE A 201 -4.00 11.79 4.21
N SER A 202 -4.42 11.17 5.32
CA SER A 202 -4.34 11.77 6.66
C SER A 202 -2.90 11.93 7.17
N ILE A 203 -2.72 12.73 8.22
CA ILE A 203 -1.42 12.97 8.86
C ILE A 203 -0.86 11.67 9.44
N GLU A 204 -1.69 10.87 10.08
CA GLU A 204 -1.34 9.59 10.70
C GLU A 204 -0.86 8.60 9.64
N LEU A 205 -1.63 8.45 8.56
CA LEU A 205 -1.28 7.56 7.45
C LEU A 205 0.01 8.03 6.75
N MET A 206 0.16 9.32 6.45
CA MET A 206 1.40 9.83 5.87
C MET A 206 2.61 9.57 6.77
N THR A 207 2.46 9.78 8.08
CA THR A 207 3.51 9.51 9.06
C THR A 207 3.90 8.03 9.07
N GLN A 208 2.92 7.14 9.06
CA GLN A 208 3.13 5.70 8.97
C GLN A 208 3.90 5.33 7.68
N LEU A 209 3.49 5.86 6.53
CA LEU A 209 4.09 5.56 5.23
C LEU A 209 5.55 6.03 5.15
N VAL A 210 5.83 7.26 5.60
CA VAL A 210 7.19 7.83 5.56
C VAL A 210 8.13 7.08 6.52
N ASN A 211 7.63 6.66 7.68
CA ASN A 211 8.41 5.88 8.64
C ASN A 211 8.61 4.42 8.19
N SER A 212 7.77 3.94 7.28
CA SER A 212 7.79 2.55 6.85
C SER A 212 9.10 2.17 6.16
N GLN A 213 9.55 0.96 6.47
CA GLN A 213 10.60 0.28 5.73
C GLN A 213 10.08 -0.25 4.40
N GLY A 214 8.77 -0.41 4.21
CA GLY A 214 8.19 -0.86 2.95
C GLY A 214 8.14 0.22 1.87
N LEU A 215 8.35 1.49 2.22
CA LEU A 215 8.20 2.61 1.28
C LEU A 215 9.19 2.53 0.11
N PHE A 216 8.65 2.54 -1.09
CA PHE A 216 9.39 2.64 -2.32
C PHE A 216 9.75 4.10 -2.58
N VAL A 217 11.04 4.39 -2.71
CA VAL A 217 11.57 5.72 -3.05
C VAL A 217 12.25 5.62 -4.41
N MET A 218 11.71 6.25 -5.45
CA MET A 218 12.15 6.02 -6.84
C MET A 218 13.42 6.73 -7.28
N GLN A 219 13.92 7.73 -6.53
CA GLN A 219 15.27 8.26 -6.76
C GLN A 219 16.06 8.29 -5.46
N ILE A 220 15.78 9.24 -4.57
CA ILE A 220 16.52 9.44 -3.32
C ILE A 220 15.64 10.11 -2.25
N GLU A 221 16.11 10.16 -1.00
CA GLU A 221 15.35 10.64 0.15
C GLU A 221 14.84 12.10 0.03
N VAL A 222 15.53 12.98 -0.73
CA VAL A 222 15.05 14.36 -0.98
C VAL A 222 13.70 14.39 -1.73
N ASP A 223 13.36 13.34 -2.47
CA ASP A 223 12.05 13.23 -3.11
C ASP A 223 10.93 13.00 -2.10
N VAL A 224 11.21 12.30 -1.00
CA VAL A 224 10.26 12.13 0.11
C VAL A 224 10.01 13.47 0.79
N TYR A 225 11.06 14.27 1.01
CA TYR A 225 10.90 15.64 1.50
C TYR A 225 10.06 16.50 0.55
N ASN A 226 10.35 16.47 -0.76
CA ASN A 226 9.58 17.24 -1.74
C ASN A 226 8.12 16.76 -1.84
N LEU A 227 7.87 15.46 -1.74
CA LEU A 227 6.53 14.88 -1.66
C LEU A 227 5.76 15.43 -0.46
N LEU A 228 6.37 15.40 0.74
CA LEU A 228 5.76 15.93 1.95
C LEU A 228 5.51 17.44 1.86
N LYS A 229 6.43 18.20 1.26
CA LYS A 229 6.24 19.62 0.99
C LYS A 229 5.02 19.89 0.10
N VAL A 230 4.83 19.11 -0.96
CA VAL A 230 3.65 19.20 -1.83
C VAL A 230 2.39 18.77 -1.08
N TRP A 231 2.45 17.67 -0.32
CA TRP A 231 1.33 17.17 0.49
C TRP A 231 0.85 18.20 1.51
N VAL A 232 1.75 18.79 2.30
CA VAL A 232 1.39 19.87 3.24
C VAL A 232 0.67 20.98 2.51
N TYR A 233 1.20 21.44 1.37
CA TYR A 233 0.54 22.49 0.59
C TYR A 233 -0.88 22.10 0.17
N THR A 234 -1.12 20.85 -0.22
CA THR A 234 -2.48 20.37 -0.54
C THR A 234 -3.42 20.30 0.66
N GLN A 235 -2.89 20.10 1.87
CA GLN A 235 -3.64 20.11 3.12
C GLN A 235 -3.97 21.53 3.58
N LEU A 236 -3.04 22.49 3.40
CA LEU A 236 -3.26 23.91 3.71
C LEU A 236 -4.23 24.59 2.73
N PHE A 237 -4.25 24.14 1.48
CA PHE A 237 -5.10 24.68 0.43
C PHE A 237 -5.97 23.59 -0.22
N PRO A 238 -7.03 23.11 0.46
CA PRO A 238 -7.89 22.04 -0.05
C PRO A 238 -8.52 22.34 -1.42
N ASP A 239 -8.76 23.61 -1.73
CA ASP A 239 -9.34 24.07 -3.00
C ASP A 239 -8.33 24.18 -4.15
N CYS A 240 -7.04 23.87 -3.92
CA CYS A 240 -6.02 23.97 -4.96
C CYS A 240 -6.37 23.07 -6.17
N LYS A 241 -6.21 23.62 -7.38
CA LYS A 241 -6.48 22.95 -8.65
C LYS A 241 -5.25 23.01 -9.54
N GLY A 242 -5.01 21.95 -10.29
CA GLY A 242 -3.91 21.87 -11.23
C GLY A 242 -3.36 20.45 -11.36
N SER A 243 -2.45 20.28 -12.30
CA SER A 243 -1.65 19.07 -12.41
C SER A 243 -0.64 18.98 -11.25
N TRP A 244 -0.04 17.80 -11.09
CA TRP A 244 1.05 17.59 -10.14
C TRP A 244 2.17 18.63 -10.28
N LYS A 245 2.52 19.02 -11.51
CA LYS A 245 3.58 20.00 -11.79
C LYS A 245 3.18 21.39 -11.29
N ASP A 246 1.95 21.80 -11.54
CA ASP A 246 1.44 23.12 -11.13
C ASP A 246 1.45 23.24 -9.61
N ILE A 247 0.93 22.23 -8.90
CA ILE A 247 0.90 22.23 -7.43
C ILE A 247 2.33 22.19 -6.85
N ARG A 248 3.25 21.45 -7.47
CA ARG A 248 4.65 21.44 -7.06
C ARG A 248 5.30 22.81 -7.19
N GLU A 249 5.06 23.53 -8.27
CA GLU A 249 5.58 24.88 -8.48
C GLU A 249 4.97 25.90 -7.51
N GLN A 250 3.66 25.82 -7.28
CA GLN A 250 2.97 26.65 -6.30
C GLN A 250 3.50 26.40 -4.88
N SER A 251 3.64 25.13 -4.49
CA SER A 251 4.21 24.74 -3.19
C SER A 251 5.63 25.26 -3.02
N ASN A 252 6.50 25.09 -4.01
CA ASN A 252 7.86 25.65 -3.99
C ASN A 252 7.87 27.17 -3.82
N THR A 253 6.97 27.86 -4.52
CA THR A 253 6.86 29.32 -4.44
C THR A 253 6.37 29.76 -3.06
N TYR A 254 5.34 29.10 -2.53
CA TYR A 254 4.76 29.39 -1.22
C TYR A 254 5.80 29.29 -0.09
N PHE A 255 6.55 28.17 -0.03
CA PHE A 255 7.54 27.98 1.04
C PHE A 255 8.78 28.85 0.85
N SER A 256 9.25 29.05 -0.38
CA SER A 256 10.44 29.87 -0.62
C SER A 256 10.26 31.38 -0.43
N LEU A 257 9.02 31.87 -0.50
CA LEU A 257 8.69 33.28 -0.24
C LEU A 257 8.38 33.55 1.24
N ARG A 258 8.52 32.54 2.12
CA ARG A 258 8.23 32.71 3.55
C ARG A 258 9.17 33.76 4.17
N PRO A 259 8.64 34.79 4.84
CA PRO A 259 9.44 35.86 5.44
C PRO A 259 10.53 35.36 6.40
N SER A 260 11.69 36.02 6.36
CA SER A 260 12.88 35.53 7.07
C SER A 260 12.87 35.76 8.59
N ASP A 261 12.00 36.64 9.03
CA ASP A 261 11.71 37.05 10.40
C ASP A 261 10.70 36.12 11.10
N LEU A 262 9.97 35.30 10.36
CA LEU A 262 9.04 34.32 10.91
C LEU A 262 9.74 33.02 11.29
N ASN A 263 9.20 32.31 12.29
CA ASN A 263 9.63 30.95 12.60
C ASN A 263 9.50 30.02 11.38
N CYS A 264 10.32 28.97 11.36
CA CYS A 264 10.18 27.87 10.40
C CYS A 264 8.75 27.32 10.43
N PHE A 265 8.26 26.80 9.29
CA PHE A 265 6.87 26.39 9.17
C PHE A 265 6.45 25.40 10.28
N LEU A 266 7.25 24.38 10.55
CA LEU A 266 6.93 23.34 11.55
C LEU A 266 6.92 23.84 13.01
N ASP A 267 7.46 25.03 13.30
CA ASP A 267 7.38 25.65 14.64
C ASP A 267 6.09 26.47 14.83
N THR A 268 5.38 26.76 13.75
CA THR A 268 4.10 27.49 13.81
C THR A 268 2.95 26.57 14.23
N ASP A 269 1.86 27.16 14.74
CA ASP A 269 0.70 26.38 15.17
C ASP A 269 0.05 25.59 14.02
N GLU A 270 0.07 26.17 12.81
CA GLU A 270 -0.37 25.50 11.57
C GLU A 270 0.56 24.34 11.17
N GLY A 271 1.87 24.49 11.35
CA GLY A 271 2.85 23.47 10.96
C GLY A 271 3.04 22.32 11.95
N LYS A 272 2.75 22.53 13.23
CA LYS A 272 3.00 21.54 14.30
C LYS A 272 2.32 20.20 14.07
N VAL A 273 1.13 20.20 13.46
CA VAL A 273 0.39 18.95 13.14
C VAL A 273 1.16 18.05 12.17
N PHE A 274 2.02 18.61 11.32
CA PHE A 274 2.81 17.85 10.33
C PHE A 274 4.16 17.37 10.86
N VAL A 275 4.57 17.77 12.07
CA VAL A 275 5.85 17.39 12.68
C VAL A 275 6.09 15.88 12.68
N PRO A 276 5.12 15.00 13.02
CA PRO A 276 5.34 13.56 13.01
C PRO A 276 5.78 13.02 11.63
N ALA A 277 5.16 13.49 10.55
CA ALA A 277 5.50 13.08 9.19
C ALA A 277 6.90 13.55 8.77
N PHE A 278 7.28 14.79 9.11
CA PHE A 278 8.62 15.31 8.78
C PHE A 278 9.72 14.70 9.65
N ARG A 279 9.43 14.32 10.90
CA ARG A 279 10.37 13.60 11.77
C ARG A 279 10.67 12.18 11.28
N ALA A 280 9.76 11.59 10.52
CA ALA A 280 9.96 10.28 9.91
C ALA A 280 10.89 10.31 8.68
N ILE A 281 11.20 11.49 8.12
CA ILE A 281 12.17 11.62 7.02
C ILE A 281 13.56 11.24 7.53
N ARG A 282 14.31 10.48 6.73
CA ARG A 282 15.71 10.14 7.04
C ARG A 282 16.61 11.31 6.64
N LEU A 283 16.52 12.42 7.38
CA LEU A 283 17.18 13.70 7.04
C LEU A 283 18.68 13.57 6.80
N HIS A 284 19.35 12.63 7.45
CA HIS A 284 20.76 12.34 7.22
C HIS A 284 21.03 11.93 5.76
N HIS A 285 20.09 11.33 5.05
CA HIS A 285 20.21 11.02 3.62
C HIS A 285 19.77 12.16 2.69
N VAL A 286 19.04 13.16 3.21
CA VAL A 286 18.69 14.37 2.46
C VAL A 286 19.88 15.32 2.37
N VAL A 287 20.66 15.46 3.46
CA VAL A 287 21.80 16.38 3.52
C VAL A 287 23.07 15.87 2.85
N ASN A 288 23.01 14.72 2.16
CA ASN A 288 24.14 14.15 1.43
C ASN A 288 24.42 14.87 0.09
N ASP A 289 23.64 15.89 -0.26
CA ASP A 289 23.81 16.69 -1.47
C ASP A 289 23.71 18.19 -1.16
N LEU A 290 24.63 18.98 -1.70
CA LEU A 290 24.72 20.42 -1.42
C LEU A 290 23.49 21.17 -1.91
N ARG A 291 22.89 20.78 -3.05
CA ARG A 291 21.67 21.45 -3.56
C ARG A 291 20.50 21.18 -2.63
N SER A 292 20.43 19.97 -2.07
CA SER A 292 19.42 19.56 -1.10
C SER A 292 19.53 20.35 0.20
N ILE A 293 20.74 20.65 0.69
CA ILE A 293 20.94 21.53 1.86
C ILE A 293 20.41 22.94 1.58
N HIS A 294 20.81 23.55 0.45
CA HIS A 294 20.31 24.88 0.07
C HIS A 294 18.78 24.91 -0.13
N LEU A 295 18.21 23.80 -0.60
CA LEU A 295 16.76 23.65 -0.73
C LEU A 295 16.07 23.70 0.65
N LEU A 296 16.58 22.96 1.64
CA LEU A 296 16.04 22.97 3.01
C LEU A 296 16.11 24.37 3.64
N ASP A 297 17.24 25.06 3.48
CA ASP A 297 17.44 26.41 3.99
C ASP A 297 16.50 27.43 3.32
N LYS A 298 16.30 27.31 2.00
CA LYS A 298 15.41 28.18 1.22
C LYS A 298 13.94 27.97 1.57
N ASP A 299 13.51 26.72 1.74
CA ASP A 299 12.10 26.39 1.98
C ASP A 299 11.66 26.79 3.40
N ARG A 300 12.59 26.90 4.36
CA ARG A 300 12.31 27.27 5.77
C ARG A 300 11.20 26.45 6.43
N ILE A 301 11.06 25.18 6.02
CA ILE A 301 10.06 24.27 6.59
C ILE A 301 10.56 23.68 7.90
N ILE A 302 11.77 23.12 7.85
CA ILE A 302 12.39 22.38 8.95
C ILE A 302 13.16 23.36 9.86
N PRO A 303 12.96 23.31 11.19
CA PRO A 303 13.71 24.13 12.13
C PRO A 303 15.22 23.80 12.11
N GLN A 304 16.06 24.83 12.22
CA GLN A 304 17.52 24.66 12.18
C GLN A 304 18.06 23.78 13.32
N ASP A 305 17.40 23.78 14.48
CA ASP A 305 17.78 22.94 15.61
C ASP A 305 17.66 21.43 15.31
N TRP A 306 16.84 21.04 14.32
CA TRP A 306 16.76 19.65 13.87
C TRP A 306 18.00 19.25 13.07
N MET A 307 18.66 20.20 12.42
CA MET A 307 19.74 19.95 11.48
C MET A 307 21.09 19.74 12.18
N HIS A 308 21.33 20.42 13.30
CA HIS A 308 22.57 20.27 14.07
C HIS A 308 22.92 18.80 14.44
N PRO A 309 22.03 17.99 15.05
CA PRO A 309 22.34 16.59 15.32
C PRO A 309 22.55 15.77 14.04
N VAL A 310 21.84 16.10 12.95
CA VAL A 310 21.99 15.43 11.65
C VAL A 310 23.37 15.68 11.06
N TYR A 311 23.83 16.94 11.03
CA TYR A 311 25.16 17.30 10.53
C TYR A 311 26.27 16.72 11.41
N LYS A 312 26.11 16.78 12.74
CA LYS A 312 27.08 16.18 13.68
C LYS A 312 27.25 14.69 13.44
N LYS A 313 26.14 13.96 13.28
CA LYS A 313 26.14 12.53 12.99
C LYS A 313 26.84 12.25 11.65
N GLN A 314 26.46 12.97 10.59
CA GLN A 314 27.05 12.82 9.27
C GLN A 314 28.57 13.05 9.26
N TRP A 315 29.01 14.14 9.89
CA TRP A 315 30.43 14.45 10.04
C TRP A 315 31.18 13.38 10.83
N THR A 316 30.60 12.89 11.92
CA THR A 316 31.20 11.85 12.76
C THR A 316 31.32 10.52 11.99
N SER A 317 30.27 10.10 11.28
CA SER A 317 30.31 8.91 10.42
C SER A 317 31.36 9.05 9.31
N MET A 318 31.47 10.22 8.69
CA MET A 318 32.50 10.49 7.68
C MET A 318 33.92 10.39 8.27
N LEU A 319 34.17 10.92 9.46
CA LEU A 319 35.46 10.80 10.14
C LEU A 319 35.76 9.36 10.57
N ALA A 320 34.77 8.62 11.07
CA ALA A 320 34.93 7.22 11.42
C ALA A 320 35.29 6.38 10.19
N MET A 321 34.67 6.69 9.05
CA MET A 321 34.97 6.09 7.75
C MET A 321 36.38 6.42 7.28
N SER A 322 36.80 7.69 7.32
CA SER A 322 38.12 8.10 6.83
C SER A 322 39.28 7.60 7.71
N GLN A 323 39.03 7.37 9.00
CA GLN A 323 40.01 6.85 9.96
C GLN A 323 39.99 5.32 10.07
N SER A 324 39.21 4.63 9.23
CA SER A 324 39.04 3.18 9.27
C SER A 324 38.53 2.62 10.61
N ARG A 325 37.70 3.39 11.32
CA ARG A 325 37.13 3.04 12.62
C ARG A 325 35.69 2.55 12.55
N ASP A 326 35.04 2.67 11.40
CA ASP A 326 33.69 2.17 11.17
C ASP A 326 33.70 0.65 10.88
N PRO A 327 33.11 -0.20 11.75
CA PRO A 327 33.06 -1.65 11.55
C PRO A 327 32.04 -2.09 10.48
N GLY A 328 31.15 -1.18 10.09
CA GLY A 328 30.06 -1.43 9.16
C GLY A 328 28.72 -1.67 9.88
N PRO A 329 27.61 -1.52 9.13
CA PRO A 329 26.26 -1.62 9.67
C PRO A 329 25.91 -3.05 10.11
N LEU A 330 25.03 -3.16 11.11
CA LEU A 330 24.41 -4.41 11.54
C LEU A 330 22.97 -4.50 11.05
N ALA A 331 22.48 -5.72 10.85
CA ALA A 331 21.11 -5.98 10.37
C ALA A 331 20.04 -5.45 11.33
N ASP A 332 20.25 -5.56 12.65
CA ASP A 332 19.30 -5.13 13.69
C ASP A 332 19.03 -3.62 13.65
N GLU A 333 19.99 -2.84 13.15
CA GLU A 333 19.91 -1.38 13.08
C GLU A 333 19.60 -0.87 11.66
N PHE A 334 19.29 -1.78 10.73
CA PHE A 334 19.04 -1.45 9.32
C PHE A 334 17.94 -0.41 9.14
N GLY A 335 16.92 -0.45 10.00
CA GLY A 335 15.68 0.32 9.88
C GLY A 335 15.87 1.82 9.59
N GLY A 336 15.80 2.68 10.59
CA GLY A 336 15.85 4.14 10.39
C GLY A 336 17.17 4.65 9.80
N SER A 337 18.21 3.82 9.72
CA SER A 337 19.54 4.18 9.24
C SER A 337 19.74 4.01 7.74
N ALA A 338 19.04 3.07 7.09
CA ALA A 338 19.25 2.77 5.67
C ALA A 338 18.86 3.94 4.76
N LEU A 339 19.64 4.16 3.70
CA LEU A 339 19.25 5.03 2.60
C LEU A 339 18.16 4.35 1.79
N ARG A 340 17.23 5.14 1.24
CA ARG A 340 16.16 4.66 0.37
C ARG A 340 16.34 5.27 -1.01
N CYS A 341 16.44 4.41 -2.01
CA CYS A 341 16.61 4.82 -3.38
C CYS A 341 16.04 3.77 -4.31
N GLY A 342 15.85 4.11 -5.58
CA GLY A 342 15.16 3.20 -6.48
C GLY A 342 15.27 3.61 -7.93
N ARG A 343 14.52 2.91 -8.77
CA ARG A 343 14.34 3.25 -10.18
C ARG A 343 13.18 2.48 -10.79
N ILE A 344 12.47 3.08 -11.72
CA ILE A 344 11.52 2.39 -12.59
C ILE A 344 12.25 1.90 -13.85
N LEU A 345 12.17 0.59 -14.11
CA LEU A 345 12.62 -0.02 -15.34
C LEU A 345 11.42 -0.10 -16.29
N GLU A 346 11.42 0.71 -17.35
CA GLU A 346 10.29 0.79 -18.29
C GLU A 346 10.11 -0.48 -19.13
N ARG A 347 11.21 -1.17 -19.46
CA ARG A 347 11.21 -2.31 -20.39
C ARG A 347 12.24 -3.35 -19.94
N SER A 348 12.18 -4.55 -20.50
CA SER A 348 13.22 -5.57 -20.29
C SER A 348 14.46 -5.30 -21.14
N SER A 349 15.18 -4.22 -20.83
CA SER A 349 16.47 -3.86 -21.43
C SER A 349 17.60 -3.93 -20.41
N SER A 350 18.86 -3.81 -20.84
CA SER A 350 19.97 -3.65 -19.90
C SER A 350 19.91 -2.28 -19.23
N TYR A 351 20.01 -2.23 -17.91
CA TYR A 351 20.13 -0.98 -17.15
C TYR A 351 21.42 -1.01 -16.33
N CYS A 352 22.06 0.15 -16.23
CA CYS A 352 23.21 0.38 -15.36
C CYS A 352 23.08 1.80 -14.83
N TRP A 353 23.07 1.98 -13.52
CA TRP A 353 22.87 3.29 -12.92
C TRP A 353 23.47 3.41 -11.53
N ARG A 354 23.57 4.66 -11.10
CA ARG A 354 24.02 5.09 -9.78
C ARG A 354 23.08 6.17 -9.27
N TRP A 355 23.06 6.38 -7.97
CA TRP A 355 22.30 7.46 -7.32
C TRP A 355 23.22 8.62 -6.98
N THR A 356 22.67 9.83 -6.98
CA THR A 356 23.42 11.05 -6.63
C THR A 356 23.50 11.21 -5.11
N GLY A 357 24.56 11.87 -4.64
CA GLY A 357 24.76 12.20 -3.23
C GLY A 357 26.03 11.58 -2.67
N PHE A 358 26.43 12.05 -1.49
CA PHE A 358 27.56 11.52 -0.75
C PHE A 358 27.19 10.23 -0.03
N SER A 359 27.86 9.13 -0.40
CA SER A 359 27.67 7.80 0.19
C SER A 359 28.90 7.36 0.99
N TYR A 360 29.45 8.27 1.80
CA TYR A 360 30.63 8.03 2.64
C TYR A 360 31.87 7.54 1.86
N GLY A 361 32.02 8.01 0.63
CA GLY A 361 33.11 7.60 -0.27
C GLY A 361 32.90 6.25 -0.96
N ILE A 362 31.76 5.59 -0.78
CA ILE A 362 31.42 4.33 -1.45
C ILE A 362 30.58 4.63 -2.71
N ASP A 363 31.09 4.32 -3.90
CA ASP A 363 30.33 4.40 -5.16
C ASP A 363 29.68 3.05 -5.46
N ILE A 364 28.35 3.04 -5.52
CA ILE A 364 27.55 1.82 -5.75
C ILE A 364 26.79 1.96 -7.06
N ILE A 365 27.02 1.00 -7.96
CA ILE A 365 26.34 0.87 -9.23
C ILE A 365 25.38 -0.31 -9.15
N MET A 366 24.13 -0.08 -9.54
CA MET A 366 23.14 -1.14 -9.75
C MET A 366 23.05 -1.46 -11.23
N THR A 367 22.99 -2.75 -11.55
CA THR A 367 22.80 -3.25 -12.91
C THR A 367 21.61 -4.20 -12.97
N TYR A 368 20.90 -4.18 -14.10
CA TYR A 368 19.88 -5.17 -14.44
C TYR A 368 20.26 -5.83 -15.76
N SER A 369 20.38 -7.16 -15.75
CA SER A 369 20.63 -7.97 -16.93
C SER A 369 19.34 -8.64 -17.40
N PRO A 370 18.80 -8.30 -18.59
CA PRO A 370 17.57 -8.92 -19.10
C PRO A 370 17.76 -10.40 -19.47
N LYS A 371 19.00 -10.82 -19.77
CA LYS A 371 19.33 -12.20 -20.14
C LYS A 371 19.24 -13.13 -18.92
N THR A 372 19.81 -12.70 -17.79
CA THR A 372 19.83 -13.50 -16.55
C THR A 372 18.69 -13.14 -15.60
N LYS A 373 17.97 -12.04 -15.86
CA LYS A 373 16.94 -11.46 -14.99
C LYS A 373 17.47 -11.16 -13.57
N GLN A 374 18.73 -10.74 -13.48
CA GLN A 374 19.41 -10.45 -12.22
C GLN A 374 19.55 -8.96 -12.01
N LEU A 375 19.33 -8.53 -10.77
CA LEU A 375 19.80 -7.26 -10.23
C LEU A 375 21.08 -7.51 -9.46
N SER A 376 22.12 -6.74 -9.75
CA SER A 376 23.40 -6.82 -9.05
C SER A 376 23.90 -5.45 -8.61
N LEU A 377 24.58 -5.44 -7.46
CA LEU A 377 25.28 -4.28 -6.93
C LEU A 377 26.77 -4.46 -7.14
N ARG A 378 27.42 -3.41 -7.63
CA ARG A 378 28.87 -3.32 -7.76
C ARG A 378 29.40 -2.13 -6.97
N ARG A 379 30.47 -2.34 -6.20
CA ARG A 379 31.23 -1.24 -5.61
C ARG A 379 32.23 -0.73 -6.65
N ASN A 380 31.94 0.39 -7.28
CA ASN A 380 32.85 0.99 -8.23
C ASN A 380 34.03 1.65 -7.50
N THR A 381 35.26 1.44 -7.97
CA THR A 381 36.44 2.09 -7.37
C THR A 381 37.44 2.53 -8.44
N TYR A 382 37.84 1.62 -9.34
CA TYR A 382 38.78 1.95 -10.41
C TYR A 382 38.06 2.11 -11.77
N THR A 383 36.92 1.46 -11.95
CA THR A 383 36.24 1.35 -13.25
C THR A 383 35.28 2.50 -13.50
N HIS A 384 35.79 3.63 -14.01
CA HIS A 384 35.08 4.93 -14.11
C HIS A 384 35.05 5.70 -12.78
N PRO A 385 36.21 6.19 -12.31
CA PRO A 385 36.28 6.94 -11.06
C PRO A 385 35.47 8.24 -11.16
N VAL A 386 34.77 8.57 -10.08
CA VAL A 386 34.03 9.82 -9.94
C VAL A 386 34.69 10.64 -8.83
N SER A 387 34.80 11.95 -9.04
CA SER A 387 35.35 12.87 -8.04
C SER A 387 34.54 12.78 -6.74
N GLY A 388 35.22 12.59 -5.60
CA GLY A 388 34.61 12.56 -4.27
C GLY A 388 34.25 11.18 -3.70
N ALA A 389 34.33 10.09 -4.48
CA ALA A 389 34.07 8.73 -4.00
C ALA A 389 35.37 7.90 -3.99
N VAL A 390 36.15 8.00 -2.93
CA VAL A 390 37.38 7.20 -2.78
C VAL A 390 37.50 6.63 -1.37
N CYS A 391 36.63 5.67 -1.05
CA CYS A 391 36.89 4.76 0.05
C CYS A 391 37.93 3.72 -0.41
N LEU A 392 39.17 3.83 0.09
CA LEU A 392 40.29 2.92 -0.26
C LEU A 392 40.31 1.63 0.55
N HIS A 393 39.29 1.38 1.39
CA HIS A 393 39.19 0.16 2.16
C HIS A 393 39.12 -1.07 1.24
N GLN A 394 39.91 -2.11 1.53
CA GLN A 394 39.86 -3.35 0.76
C GLN A 394 38.51 -4.03 0.82
N GLN A 395 37.82 -4.01 1.96
CA GLN A 395 36.51 -4.64 2.11
C GLN A 395 35.57 -3.70 2.87
N ARG A 396 34.31 -3.67 2.45
CA ARG A 396 33.24 -2.89 3.11
C ARG A 396 32.01 -3.74 3.34
N ASN A 397 31.55 -3.76 4.59
CA ASN A 397 30.31 -4.40 4.98
C ASN A 397 29.13 -3.48 4.65
N LEU A 398 28.06 -4.07 4.14
CA LEU A 398 26.85 -3.42 3.69
C LEU A 398 25.67 -4.30 4.10
N VAL A 399 24.61 -3.69 4.59
CA VAL A 399 23.33 -4.39 4.72
C VAL A 399 22.41 -3.82 3.67
N VAL A 400 21.83 -4.69 2.83
CA VAL A 400 21.02 -4.29 1.68
C VAL A 400 19.71 -5.06 1.67
N ARG A 401 18.63 -4.40 1.25
CA ARG A 401 17.38 -5.05 0.85
C ARG A 401 16.90 -4.48 -0.47
N VAL A 402 16.65 -5.35 -1.43
CA VAL A 402 16.14 -5.00 -2.75
C VAL A 402 14.75 -5.61 -2.93
N ALA A 403 13.79 -4.78 -3.31
CA ALA A 403 12.45 -5.19 -3.68
C ALA A 403 12.13 -4.73 -5.10
N ALA A 404 11.40 -5.55 -5.83
CA ALA A 404 10.92 -5.24 -7.17
C ALA A 404 9.41 -5.49 -7.23
N ALA A 405 8.66 -4.51 -7.74
CA ALA A 405 7.21 -4.59 -7.87
C ALA A 405 6.77 -4.11 -9.25
N ALA A 406 5.79 -4.79 -9.84
CA ALA A 406 5.11 -4.34 -11.03
C ALA A 406 3.59 -4.37 -10.80
N PHE A 407 2.89 -3.53 -11.56
CA PHE A 407 1.46 -3.30 -11.39
C PHE A 407 0.74 -3.53 -12.71
N ASP A 408 -0.51 -3.98 -12.64
CA ASP A 408 -1.37 -4.09 -13.82
C ASP A 408 -2.03 -2.74 -14.18
N VAL A 409 -2.85 -2.73 -15.24
CA VAL A 409 -3.55 -1.53 -15.72
C VAL A 409 -4.59 -1.01 -14.71
N LYS A 410 -5.14 -1.90 -13.87
CA LYS A 410 -6.07 -1.52 -12.79
C LYS A 410 -5.33 -0.95 -11.59
N GLY A 411 -4.03 -1.17 -11.51
CA GLY A 411 -3.18 -0.72 -10.43
C GLY A 411 -2.98 -1.76 -9.31
N CYS A 412 -3.39 -3.00 -9.53
CA CYS A 412 -3.14 -4.10 -8.60
C CYS A 412 -1.71 -4.62 -8.77
N THR A 413 -1.13 -5.17 -7.71
CA THR A 413 0.23 -5.73 -7.76
C THR A 413 0.22 -7.00 -8.60
N SER A 414 0.82 -6.95 -9.79
CA SER A 414 0.93 -8.10 -10.70
C SER A 414 2.20 -8.92 -10.47
N TYR A 415 3.21 -8.30 -9.87
CA TYR A 415 4.46 -8.94 -9.52
C TYR A 415 5.07 -8.29 -8.28
N TYR A 416 5.58 -9.09 -7.35
CA TYR A 416 6.37 -8.61 -6.22
C TYR A 416 7.43 -9.63 -5.85
N LYS A 417 8.65 -9.16 -5.62
CA LYS A 417 9.75 -9.97 -5.08
C LYS A 417 10.66 -9.14 -4.20
N CYS A 418 11.13 -9.71 -3.10
CA CYS A 418 12.04 -9.08 -2.16
C CYS A 418 13.21 -10.02 -1.83
N SER A 419 14.42 -9.48 -1.69
CA SER A 419 15.61 -10.25 -1.33
C SER A 419 15.64 -10.68 0.13
N GLY A 420 14.80 -10.09 0.99
CA GLY A 420 15.08 -10.03 2.42
C GLY A 420 16.30 -9.16 2.74
N LEU A 421 16.77 -9.19 3.98
CA LEU A 421 18.02 -8.51 4.35
C LEU A 421 19.21 -9.35 3.91
N LEU A 422 20.13 -8.71 3.18
CA LEU A 422 21.39 -9.28 2.74
C LEU A 422 22.52 -8.59 3.50
N ASP A 423 23.23 -9.35 4.33
CA ASP A 423 24.51 -8.93 4.90
C ASP A 423 25.61 -9.34 3.93
N MET A 424 26.30 -8.35 3.37
CA MET A 424 27.25 -8.56 2.28
C MET A 424 28.48 -7.68 2.42
N THR A 425 29.61 -8.21 1.96
CA THR A 425 30.83 -7.44 1.75
C THR A 425 30.99 -7.08 0.27
N LEU A 426 31.61 -5.94 -0.04
CA LEU A 426 32.04 -5.62 -1.41
C LEU A 426 33.50 -5.14 -1.44
N ASP A 427 34.32 -5.87 -2.17
CA ASP A 427 35.68 -5.47 -2.53
C ASP A 427 35.65 -4.45 -3.69
N PRO A 428 36.74 -3.69 -3.93
CA PRO A 428 36.85 -2.79 -5.07
C PRO A 428 36.49 -3.47 -6.40
N ASP A 429 35.53 -2.89 -7.11
CA ASP A 429 34.99 -3.35 -8.40
C ASP A 429 34.31 -4.74 -8.37
N GLU A 430 34.10 -5.32 -7.18
CA GLU A 430 33.35 -6.56 -7.01
C GLU A 430 31.85 -6.32 -7.28
N GLU A 431 31.23 -7.25 -7.99
CA GLU A 431 29.81 -7.27 -8.29
C GLU A 431 29.14 -8.51 -7.68
N LYS A 432 28.04 -8.30 -6.96
CA LYS A 432 27.22 -9.37 -6.36
C LYS A 432 25.77 -9.26 -6.80
N VAL A 433 25.18 -10.40 -7.12
CA VAL A 433 23.74 -10.51 -7.40
C VAL A 433 22.97 -10.36 -6.10
N VAL A 434 22.02 -9.42 -6.07
CA VAL A 434 21.21 -9.10 -4.89
C VAL A 434 19.75 -9.52 -5.03
N LEU A 435 19.25 -9.66 -6.26
CA LEU A 435 17.91 -10.18 -6.49
C LEU A 435 17.82 -10.89 -7.83
N GLN A 436 17.40 -12.16 -7.80
CA GLN A 436 17.07 -12.94 -8.98
C GLN A 436 15.57 -12.80 -9.26
N LEU A 437 15.18 -12.17 -10.36
CA LEU A 437 13.78 -12.04 -10.76
C LEU A 437 13.26 -13.30 -11.44
N ASP A 438 11.94 -13.49 -11.40
CA ASP A 438 11.28 -14.66 -11.97
C ASP A 438 11.07 -14.54 -13.47
N ARG A 439 10.74 -15.67 -14.11
CA ARG A 439 10.45 -15.67 -15.55
C ARG A 439 9.20 -14.85 -15.89
N SER A 440 8.24 -14.78 -14.96
CA SER A 440 6.97 -14.06 -15.07
C SER A 440 7.05 -12.55 -14.81
N VAL A 441 8.24 -11.99 -14.56
CA VAL A 441 8.37 -10.54 -14.33
C VAL A 441 7.79 -9.72 -15.48
N VAL A 442 7.01 -8.70 -15.13
CA VAL A 442 6.38 -7.77 -16.07
C VAL A 442 6.94 -6.35 -15.87
N PHE A 443 6.80 -5.51 -16.90
CA PHE A 443 7.32 -4.15 -16.95
C PHE A 443 6.16 -3.17 -17.24
N PRO A 444 6.18 -1.93 -16.70
CA PRO A 444 7.28 -1.30 -15.95
C PRO A 444 7.50 -1.92 -14.56
N LEU A 445 8.77 -2.02 -14.15
CA LEU A 445 9.19 -2.63 -12.89
C LEU A 445 9.80 -1.57 -11.96
N SER A 446 9.15 -1.32 -10.83
CA SER A 446 9.66 -0.45 -9.78
C SER A 446 10.65 -1.22 -8.92
N VAL A 447 11.91 -0.79 -8.90
CA VAL A 447 12.97 -1.35 -8.06
C VAL A 447 13.22 -0.41 -6.90
N SER A 448 13.04 -0.89 -5.68
CA SER A 448 13.32 -0.18 -4.43
C SER A 448 14.52 -0.83 -3.74
N VAL A 449 15.46 -0.01 -3.31
CA VAL A 449 16.74 -0.41 -2.73
C VAL A 449 16.91 0.33 -1.42
N HIS A 450 17.08 -0.45 -0.35
CA HIS A 450 17.41 0.05 0.96
C HIS A 450 18.84 -0.39 1.30
N MET A 451 19.72 0.54 1.66
CA MET A 451 21.12 0.23 1.96
C MET A 451 21.60 0.94 3.21
N ALA A 452 22.14 0.19 4.16
CA ALA A 452 22.96 0.75 5.22
C ALA A 452 24.43 0.65 4.79
N LEU A 453 25.16 1.78 4.89
CA LEU A 453 26.56 1.90 4.44
C LEU A 453 27.55 2.08 5.58
N VAL A 454 27.07 2.59 6.73
CA VAL A 454 27.85 2.95 7.90
C VAL A 454 27.14 2.46 9.16
N SER A 455 27.90 2.23 10.22
CA SER A 455 27.37 1.83 11.52
C SER A 455 26.59 2.97 12.17
N THR A 456 25.65 2.66 13.07
CA THR A 456 25.07 3.70 13.92
C THR A 456 26.04 4.12 15.02
N GLU A 457 25.80 5.28 15.63
CA GLU A 457 26.62 5.77 16.75
C GLU A 457 26.63 4.80 17.94
N HIS A 458 25.53 4.07 18.17
CA HIS A 458 25.43 3.10 19.25
C HIS A 458 26.48 1.99 19.09
N VAL A 459 26.56 1.37 17.90
CA VAL A 459 27.58 0.34 17.58
C VAL A 459 29.00 0.88 17.71
N MET A 460 29.23 2.13 17.30
CA MET A 460 30.56 2.76 17.42
C MET A 460 30.98 2.95 18.89
N MET A 461 30.04 3.19 19.81
CA MET A 461 30.34 3.34 21.25
C MET A 461 30.51 2.01 21.98
N THR A 462 29.69 1.00 21.65
CA THR A 462 29.74 -0.32 22.31
C THR A 462 31.03 -1.08 21.99
N GLN A 463 31.51 -1.01 20.74
CA GLN A 463 32.79 -1.61 20.35
C GLN A 463 34.01 -0.88 20.92
N ARG A 464 33.84 0.38 21.34
CA ARG A 464 34.91 1.16 21.97
C ARG A 464 35.20 0.66 23.38
N HIS A 465 34.14 0.35 24.15
CA HIS A 465 34.27 -0.21 25.49
C HIS A 465 34.91 -1.62 25.46
N SER A 466 34.56 -2.47 24.48
CA SER A 466 35.14 -3.81 24.38
C SER A 466 36.60 -3.82 23.89
N ARG A 467 37.11 -2.72 23.32
CA ARG A 467 38.53 -2.57 22.92
C ARG A 467 39.38 -1.83 23.94
N GLU A 468 38.76 -1.09 24.87
CA GLU A 468 39.47 -0.43 25.98
C GLU A 468 39.62 -1.35 27.20
N ASP A 469 38.85 -2.44 27.27
CA ASP A 469 38.95 -3.52 28.28
C ASP A 469 39.86 -4.71 27.85
N GLN A 470 40.58 -4.60 26.73
CA GLN A 470 41.63 -5.55 26.28
C GLN A 470 42.96 -4.82 26.15
#